data_AF-A0A7S6MRK0-F1
#
_entry.id   AF-A0A7S6MRK0-F1
#
_cell.length_a   1.000
_cell.length_b   1.000
_cell.length_c   1.000
_cell.angle_alpha   90.00
_cell.angle_beta   90.00
_cell.angle_gamma   90.00
#
_symmetry.space_group_name_H-M   'P 1'
#
loop_
_entity.id
_entity.type
_entity.pdbx_description
1 polymer ?
#
loop_
_entity_poly.entity_id
_entity_poly.type
_entity_poly.pdbx_seq_one_letter_code
_entity_poly.pdbx_strand_id
1 'polypeptide(L)'
;MSLGYYKLIKGQLAVMHRQSPDGDSMRFIADDMSLFSDLPRYSEPSEANGTESYQLRFQAIDTPELHYGGAAQPHGRESRNGLLKWLGENPKEWDWDIAPAGFHWVKRAEILTDGFEGHGRPIAFVLLDSGLEDGAETKLTQALLKKTYNYYAVESGLAYLGFYSGGLALETKTNLIAAYKKAKTARRGIWKLDKTGQFSVTTLDDLGPEQGSLIYPKIFRRCVDALKWAGGAFEPGMDLDDFLAQKPSEDDKFIVHTAHEGRIKSRLSDALEQVNNQIKIQVDLNTVEFVSK
;
A
#
# COMPACT_ATOMS: atom_id res chain seq x y z
N MET A 1 5.30 16.86 -10.52
CA MET A 1 6.25 16.14 -9.66
C MET A 1 6.20 16.81 -8.30
N SER A 2 5.96 16.06 -7.22
CA SER A 2 5.93 16.63 -5.86
C SER A 2 7.24 17.36 -5.54
N LEU A 3 7.13 18.55 -4.94
CA LEU A 3 8.27 19.34 -4.46
C LEU A 3 8.85 18.78 -3.15
N GLY A 4 8.21 17.74 -2.58
CA GLY A 4 8.62 17.12 -1.33
C GLY A 4 8.28 17.93 -0.08
N TYR A 5 7.38 18.92 -0.21
CA TYR A 5 6.77 19.62 0.92
C TYR A 5 5.42 18.99 1.25
N TYR A 6 5.16 18.86 2.54
CA TYR A 6 3.95 18.25 3.08
C TYR A 6 3.48 19.10 4.25
N LYS A 7 2.16 19.16 4.43
CA LYS A 7 1.55 19.69 5.63
C LYS A 7 1.61 18.65 6.74
N LEU A 8 2.12 19.04 7.90
CA LEU A 8 2.01 18.26 9.13
C LEU A 8 0.62 18.43 9.72
N ILE A 9 -0.07 17.33 10.00
CA ILE A 9 -1.35 17.34 10.72
C ILE A 9 -1.25 16.38 11.90
N LYS A 10 -1.52 16.89 13.10
CA LYS A 10 -1.53 16.10 14.34
C LYS A 10 -2.89 15.50 14.60
N GLY A 11 -2.90 14.36 15.30
CA GLY A 11 -4.14 13.68 15.62
C GLY A 11 -3.92 12.30 16.20
N GLN A 12 -4.85 11.42 15.87
CA GLN A 12 -4.90 10.06 16.36
C GLN A 12 -5.17 9.09 15.23
N LEU A 13 -4.34 8.05 15.14
CA LEU A 13 -4.71 6.85 14.42
C LEU A 13 -5.77 6.10 15.21
N ALA A 14 -6.74 5.51 14.52
CA ALA A 14 -7.90 4.90 15.16
C ALA A 14 -8.29 3.58 14.49
N VAL A 15 -8.83 2.67 15.32
CA VAL A 15 -9.64 1.52 14.89
C VAL A 15 -10.99 1.65 15.57
N MET A 16 -12.04 1.77 14.75
CA MET A 16 -13.40 2.00 15.25
C MET A 16 -14.36 0.98 14.62
N HIS A 17 -15.35 0.51 15.37
CA HIS A 17 -16.57 -0.15 14.85
C HIS A 17 -16.40 -1.06 13.62
N ARG A 18 -16.22 -2.38 13.81
CA ARG A 18 -16.17 -3.35 12.68
C ARG A 18 -15.06 -3.11 11.67
N GLN A 19 -14.10 -2.24 11.98
CA GLN A 19 -12.90 -2.05 11.16
C GLN A 19 -11.84 -3.10 11.48
N SER A 20 -11.04 -3.35 10.46
CA SER A 20 -9.89 -4.22 10.51
C SER A 20 -8.71 -3.37 10.02
N PRO A 21 -7.74 -3.04 10.89
CA PRO A 21 -6.57 -2.31 10.42
C PRO A 21 -5.77 -3.19 9.45
N ASP A 22 -5.21 -2.56 8.43
CA ASP A 22 -4.28 -3.22 7.50
C ASP A 22 -2.85 -2.73 7.77
N GLY A 23 -1.88 -3.23 7.01
CA GLY A 23 -0.49 -2.84 7.14
C GLY A 23 -0.13 -1.49 6.51
N ASP A 24 -1.00 -0.91 5.68
CA ASP A 24 -0.76 0.33 4.91
C ASP A 24 -1.94 1.32 4.90
N SER A 25 -2.91 1.11 5.78
CA SER A 25 -4.05 2.02 5.94
C SER A 25 -4.63 1.92 7.34
N MET A 26 -5.12 3.05 7.85
CA MET A 26 -5.77 3.14 9.15
C MET A 26 -6.59 4.44 9.20
N ARG A 27 -7.62 4.50 10.05
CA ARG A 27 -8.34 5.75 10.24
C ARG A 27 -7.49 6.77 10.99
N PHE A 28 -7.74 8.03 10.70
CA PHE A 28 -7.12 9.17 11.37
C PHE A 28 -8.17 10.21 11.74
N ILE A 29 -8.09 10.65 12.99
CA ILE A 29 -8.90 11.73 13.57
C ILE A 29 -7.91 12.87 13.82
N ALA A 30 -8.02 13.95 13.07
CA ALA A 30 -7.15 15.11 13.26
C ALA A 30 -7.58 15.94 14.47
N ASP A 31 -6.63 16.61 15.10
CA ASP A 31 -6.91 17.60 16.14
C ASP A 31 -7.61 18.83 15.55
N ASP A 32 -7.26 19.20 14.32
CA ASP A 32 -7.90 20.24 13.53
C ASP A 32 -8.19 19.75 12.10
N MET A 33 -9.47 19.46 11.82
CA MET A 33 -9.92 19.01 10.50
C MET A 33 -9.83 20.11 9.43
N SER A 34 -9.79 21.39 9.81
CA SER A 34 -9.72 22.49 8.84
C SER A 34 -8.40 22.49 8.05
N LEU A 35 -7.35 21.86 8.58
CA LEU A 35 -6.04 21.73 7.95
C LEU A 35 -6.04 20.91 6.64
N PHE A 36 -7.11 20.16 6.35
CA PHE A 36 -7.25 19.44 5.09
C PHE A 36 -7.87 20.28 3.96
N SER A 37 -8.62 21.33 4.31
CA SER A 37 -9.53 22.03 3.38
C SER A 37 -8.86 22.70 2.18
N ASP A 38 -7.58 23.06 2.31
CA ASP A 38 -6.76 23.68 1.26
C ASP A 38 -5.86 22.67 0.52
N LEU A 39 -5.89 21.39 0.92
CA LEU A 39 -5.08 20.36 0.29
C LEU A 39 -5.60 20.02 -1.12
N PRO A 40 -4.71 19.71 -2.06
CA PRO A 40 -5.09 19.26 -3.38
C PRO A 40 -6.06 18.07 -3.35
N ARG A 41 -7.11 18.16 -4.18
CA ARG A 41 -8.19 17.14 -4.30
C ARG A 41 -8.95 16.87 -3.01
N TYR A 42 -9.06 17.88 -2.15
CA TYR A 42 -9.83 17.81 -0.90
C TYR A 42 -11.13 17.02 -1.05
N SER A 43 -11.36 16.15 -0.06
CA SER A 43 -12.61 15.42 0.13
C SER A 43 -13.04 15.63 1.58
N GLU A 44 -14.35 15.74 1.79
CA GLU A 44 -14.93 15.81 3.13
C GLU A 44 -14.59 14.55 3.95
N PRO A 45 -14.41 14.67 5.28
CA PRO A 45 -14.20 13.53 6.15
C PRO A 45 -15.45 12.64 6.19
N SER A 46 -15.25 11.38 6.50
CA SER A 46 -16.36 10.50 6.84
C SER A 46 -16.72 10.66 8.31
N GLU A 47 -18.01 10.72 8.63
CA GLU A 47 -18.48 10.78 10.00
C GLU A 47 -19.09 9.43 10.41
N ALA A 48 -18.73 8.94 11.59
CA ALA A 48 -19.39 7.82 12.23
C ALA A 48 -19.60 8.13 13.72
N ASN A 49 -20.84 8.05 14.19
CA ASN A 49 -21.22 8.33 15.58
C ASN A 49 -20.70 9.71 16.07
N GLY A 50 -20.81 10.75 15.24
CA GLY A 50 -20.34 12.09 15.56
C GLY A 50 -18.82 12.27 15.58
N THR A 51 -18.05 11.28 15.11
CA THR A 51 -16.59 11.37 14.96
C THR A 51 -16.22 11.45 13.49
N GLU A 52 -15.72 12.62 13.08
CA GLU A 52 -15.11 12.81 11.77
C GLU A 52 -13.75 12.11 11.71
N SER A 53 -13.49 11.43 10.60
CA SER A 53 -12.21 10.79 10.35
C SER A 53 -11.98 10.49 8.88
N TYR A 54 -10.72 10.35 8.52
CA TYR A 54 -10.28 9.90 7.21
C TYR A 54 -9.73 8.49 7.27
N GLN A 55 -10.03 7.67 6.28
CA GLN A 55 -9.22 6.48 6.01
C GLN A 55 -7.95 6.92 5.30
N LEU A 56 -6.79 6.79 5.94
CA LEU A 56 -5.52 7.15 5.31
C LEU A 56 -5.09 6.08 4.30
N ARG A 57 -4.41 6.51 3.24
CA ARG A 57 -3.54 5.65 2.43
C ARG A 57 -2.10 5.96 2.80
N PHE A 58 -1.35 4.98 3.30
CA PHE A 58 0.05 5.22 3.62
C PHE A 58 0.86 5.34 2.33
N GLN A 59 1.52 6.49 2.18
CA GLN A 59 2.26 6.86 0.99
C GLN A 59 3.36 5.85 0.66
N ALA A 60 3.54 5.56 -0.62
CA ALA A 60 4.65 4.77 -1.17
C ALA A 60 4.73 3.28 -0.78
N ILE A 61 3.79 2.75 -0.01
CA ILE A 61 3.78 1.35 0.42
C ILE A 61 2.48 0.64 0.01
N ASP A 62 2.58 -0.67 -0.20
CA ASP A 62 1.44 -1.57 -0.47
C ASP A 62 1.69 -2.86 0.32
N THR A 63 0.85 -3.19 1.30
CA THR A 63 1.03 -4.40 2.12
C THR A 63 0.31 -5.60 1.53
N PRO A 64 0.77 -6.84 1.83
CA PRO A 64 0.03 -8.04 1.43
C PRO A 64 -1.42 -7.97 1.92
N GLU A 65 -2.35 -8.34 1.03
CA GLU A 65 -3.78 -8.14 1.25
C GLU A 65 -4.30 -8.97 2.41
N LEU A 66 -5.02 -8.32 3.33
CA LEU A 66 -5.83 -9.01 4.33
C LEU A 66 -7.25 -9.28 3.85
N HIS A 67 -7.84 -8.34 3.10
CA HIS A 67 -9.26 -8.36 2.76
C HIS A 67 -9.53 -7.74 1.37
N TYR A 68 -9.21 -8.46 0.30
CA TYR A 68 -9.55 -8.02 -1.06
C TYR A 68 -10.60 -8.93 -1.70
N GLY A 69 -11.84 -8.43 -1.79
CA GLY A 69 -12.93 -9.15 -2.45
C GLY A 69 -13.20 -10.54 -1.87
N GLY A 70 -13.01 -10.72 -0.55
CA GLY A 70 -13.13 -11.99 0.15
C GLY A 70 -11.85 -12.85 0.17
N ALA A 71 -10.78 -12.40 -0.47
CA ALA A 71 -9.48 -13.08 -0.51
C ALA A 71 -8.44 -12.39 0.38
N ALA A 72 -7.43 -13.17 0.78
CA ALA A 72 -6.28 -12.71 1.56
C ALA A 72 -5.00 -13.36 1.03
N GLN A 73 -3.86 -12.71 1.27
CA GLN A 73 -2.54 -13.23 0.96
C GLN A 73 -1.82 -13.75 2.20
N PRO A 74 -0.79 -14.60 2.03
CA PRO A 74 0.17 -14.85 3.09
C PRO A 74 0.75 -13.54 3.62
N HIS A 75 1.15 -13.51 4.88
CA HIS A 75 1.83 -12.37 5.50
C HIS A 75 1.04 -11.05 5.65
N GLY A 76 -0.24 -10.98 5.25
CA GLY A 76 -1.05 -9.77 5.50
C GLY A 76 -1.18 -9.46 6.99
N ARG A 77 -1.40 -10.51 7.81
CA ARG A 77 -1.51 -10.37 9.28
C ARG A 77 -0.21 -9.89 9.89
N GLU A 78 0.92 -10.39 9.40
CA GLU A 78 2.26 -10.01 9.85
C GLU A 78 2.56 -8.55 9.53
N SER A 79 2.15 -8.05 8.37
CA SER A 79 2.30 -6.64 7.98
C SER A 79 1.48 -5.72 8.88
N ARG A 80 0.19 -6.01 9.09
CA ARG A 80 -0.65 -5.32 10.09
C ARG A 80 -0.02 -5.38 11.48
N ASN A 81 0.40 -6.56 11.93
CA ASN A 81 1.00 -6.73 13.25
C ASN A 81 2.31 -5.94 13.40
N GLY A 82 3.04 -5.73 12.30
CA GLY A 82 4.19 -4.85 12.24
C GLY A 82 3.83 -3.39 12.48
N LEU A 83 2.73 -2.89 11.88
CA LEU A 83 2.17 -1.56 12.18
C LEU A 83 1.82 -1.43 13.66
N LEU A 84 1.04 -2.36 14.19
CA LEU A 84 0.61 -2.32 15.60
C LEU A 84 1.81 -2.31 16.56
N LYS A 85 2.83 -3.13 16.31
CA LYS A 85 4.09 -3.11 17.09
C LYS A 85 4.84 -1.79 16.97
N TRP A 86 4.89 -1.21 15.78
CA TRP A 86 5.51 0.11 15.58
C TRP A 86 4.77 1.21 16.35
N LEU A 87 3.45 1.09 16.46
CA LEU A 87 2.60 1.93 17.30
C LEU A 87 2.73 1.62 18.80
N GLY A 88 3.60 0.68 19.19
CA GLY A 88 3.82 0.30 20.59
C GLY A 88 2.76 -0.63 21.18
N GLU A 89 1.90 -1.21 20.34
CA GLU A 89 0.89 -2.18 20.76
C GLU A 89 1.41 -3.60 20.62
N ASN A 90 0.90 -4.49 21.47
CA ASN A 90 1.13 -5.92 21.34
C ASN A 90 -0.02 -6.56 20.55
N PRO A 91 0.21 -7.05 19.31
CA PRO A 91 -0.87 -7.57 18.47
C PRO A 91 -1.54 -8.84 19.02
N LYS A 92 -1.00 -9.45 20.08
CA LYS A 92 -1.55 -10.65 20.72
C LYS A 92 -2.58 -10.33 21.82
N GLU A 93 -2.65 -9.09 22.27
CA GLU A 93 -3.56 -8.70 23.36
C GLU A 93 -5.01 -8.57 22.90
N TRP A 94 -5.23 -8.52 21.58
CA TRP A 94 -6.54 -8.32 20.99
C TRP A 94 -6.69 -9.04 19.64
N ASP A 95 -7.93 -9.38 19.28
CA ASP A 95 -8.25 -9.86 17.95
C ASP A 95 -8.45 -8.68 16.99
N TRP A 96 -7.41 -8.40 16.21
CA TRP A 96 -7.39 -7.32 15.21
C TRP A 96 -7.94 -7.75 13.85
N ASP A 97 -8.54 -8.93 13.72
CA ASP A 97 -9.09 -9.38 12.44
C ASP A 97 -10.39 -8.64 12.12
N ILE A 98 -11.28 -8.41 13.09
CA ILE A 98 -12.46 -7.53 12.97
C ILE A 98 -12.77 -6.93 14.34
N ALA A 99 -12.72 -5.60 14.45
CA ALA A 99 -13.13 -4.92 15.67
C ALA A 99 -14.62 -5.17 15.98
N PRO A 100 -15.01 -5.53 17.23
CA PRO A 100 -16.41 -5.72 17.56
C PRO A 100 -17.20 -4.40 17.49
N ALA A 101 -18.52 -4.52 17.51
CA ALA A 101 -19.39 -3.35 17.67
C ALA A 101 -19.04 -2.60 18.97
N GLY A 102 -19.00 -1.27 18.90
CA GLY A 102 -18.60 -0.42 20.04
C GLY A 102 -17.10 -0.38 20.35
N PHE A 103 -16.25 -1.13 19.63
CA PHE A 103 -14.80 -1.04 19.82
C PHE A 103 -14.25 0.33 19.41
N HIS A 104 -13.36 0.86 20.23
CA HIS A 104 -12.66 2.10 19.99
C HIS A 104 -11.24 1.99 20.54
N TRP A 105 -10.26 2.12 19.65
CA TRP A 105 -8.86 2.20 20.00
C TRP A 105 -8.24 3.37 19.26
N VAL A 106 -7.40 4.15 19.95
CA VAL A 106 -6.72 5.32 19.39
C VAL A 106 -5.26 5.36 19.84
N LYS A 107 -4.40 5.89 18.97
CA LYS A 107 -3.00 6.19 19.25
C LYS A 107 -2.62 7.56 18.72
N ARG A 108 -1.97 8.39 19.56
CA ARG A 108 -1.39 9.65 19.09
C ARG A 108 -0.42 9.40 17.94
N ALA A 109 -0.59 10.19 16.89
CA ALA A 109 0.23 10.15 15.69
C ALA A 109 0.21 11.52 15.00
N GLU A 110 1.07 11.66 14.02
CA GLU A 110 1.12 12.80 13.13
C GLU A 110 1.20 12.28 11.70
N ILE A 111 0.68 13.03 10.75
CA ILE A 111 0.81 12.74 9.33
C ILE A 111 1.50 13.87 8.60
N LEU A 112 2.25 13.52 7.57
CA LEU A 112 2.70 14.43 6.52
C LEU A 112 1.92 14.10 5.26
N THR A 113 1.09 15.03 4.80
CA THR A 113 0.24 14.86 3.62
C THR A 113 0.36 16.05 2.67
N ASP A 114 0.29 15.79 1.36
CA ASP A 114 0.29 16.81 0.31
C ASP A 114 -0.97 16.74 -0.57
N GLY A 115 -1.99 15.97 -0.14
CA GLY A 115 -3.26 15.86 -0.85
C GLY A 115 -3.96 14.52 -0.71
N PHE A 116 -5.02 14.38 -1.50
CA PHE A 116 -5.89 13.22 -1.55
C PHE A 116 -5.70 12.41 -2.84
N GLU A 117 -5.87 11.09 -2.74
CA GLU A 117 -5.95 10.22 -3.91
C GLU A 117 -7.35 10.23 -4.55
N GLY A 118 -7.52 9.54 -5.69
CA GLY A 118 -8.74 9.58 -6.50
C GLY A 118 -10.03 9.12 -5.80
N HIS A 119 -9.92 8.29 -4.76
CA HIS A 119 -11.06 7.88 -3.92
C HIS A 119 -11.24 8.74 -2.66
N GLY A 120 -10.62 9.91 -2.59
CA GLY A 120 -10.85 10.87 -1.49
C GLY A 120 -10.19 10.48 -0.17
N ARG A 121 -9.15 9.63 -0.19
CA ARG A 121 -8.33 9.33 0.98
C ARG A 121 -7.09 10.24 1.03
N PRO A 122 -6.74 10.84 2.17
CA PRO A 122 -5.44 11.49 2.33
C PRO A 122 -4.32 10.50 2.12
N ILE A 123 -3.32 10.88 1.33
CA ILE A 123 -2.10 10.11 1.15
C ILE A 123 -1.06 10.64 2.14
N ALA A 124 -0.51 9.78 2.99
CA ALA A 124 0.24 10.24 4.15
C ALA A 124 1.50 9.43 4.46
N PHE A 125 2.55 10.14 4.87
CA PHE A 125 3.59 9.54 5.70
C PHE A 125 3.19 9.65 7.18
N VAL A 126 3.31 8.56 7.93
CA VAL A 126 2.84 8.49 9.33
C VAL A 126 4.03 8.57 10.29
N LEU A 127 3.89 9.38 11.34
CA LEU A 127 4.89 9.61 12.39
C LEU A 127 4.23 9.42 13.76
N LEU A 128 5.02 9.04 14.77
CA LEU A 128 4.56 9.06 16.17
C LEU A 128 4.72 10.45 16.79
N ASP A 129 5.86 11.08 16.54
CA ASP A 129 6.21 12.42 17.01
C ASP A 129 7.36 12.97 16.17
N SER A 130 7.13 14.09 15.49
CA SER A 130 8.12 14.81 14.72
C SER A 130 8.78 15.96 15.49
N GLY A 131 8.14 16.45 16.56
CA GLY A 131 8.46 17.70 17.25
C GLY A 131 8.10 18.96 16.47
N LEU A 132 7.39 18.86 15.34
CA LEU A 132 6.97 20.00 14.52
C LEU A 132 5.64 20.58 15.03
N GLU A 133 5.33 21.81 14.64
CA GLU A 133 4.04 22.45 14.94
C GLU A 133 2.93 21.91 14.06
N ASP A 134 1.71 21.82 14.60
CA ASP A 134 0.55 21.38 13.83
C ASP A 134 0.23 22.40 12.71
N GLY A 135 -0.11 21.90 11.52
CA GLY A 135 -0.30 22.72 10.31
C GLY A 135 0.98 23.20 9.64
N ALA A 136 2.18 22.86 10.13
CA ALA A 136 3.44 23.30 9.54
C ALA A 136 3.68 22.69 8.15
N GLU A 137 4.07 23.53 7.19
CA GLU A 137 4.58 23.09 5.89
C GLU A 137 6.06 22.71 6.01
N THR A 138 6.39 21.44 5.75
CA THR A 138 7.74 20.93 5.97
C THR A 138 8.25 20.10 4.80
N LYS A 139 9.56 20.21 4.52
CA LYS A 139 10.23 19.38 3.53
C LYS A 139 10.51 18.00 4.12
N LEU A 140 10.10 16.95 3.42
CA LEU A 140 10.41 15.57 3.80
C LEU A 140 11.88 15.25 3.51
N THR A 141 12.75 15.59 4.45
CA THR A 141 14.17 15.22 4.44
C THR A 141 14.35 13.71 4.64
N GLN A 142 15.52 13.18 4.28
CA GLN A 142 15.86 11.78 4.58
C GLN A 142 15.77 11.47 6.09
N ALA A 143 16.17 12.41 6.95
CA ALA A 143 16.11 12.24 8.40
C ALA A 143 14.66 12.12 8.90
N LEU A 144 13.75 12.96 8.39
CA LEU A 144 12.34 12.90 8.74
C LEU A 144 11.67 11.64 8.14
N LEU A 145 11.97 11.30 6.89
CA LEU A 145 11.49 10.08 6.24
C LEU A 145 11.81 8.83 7.07
N LYS A 146 13.03 8.72 7.61
CA LYS A 146 13.44 7.58 8.45
C LYS A 146 12.66 7.44 9.75
N LYS A 147 11.99 8.50 10.22
CA LYS A 147 11.10 8.44 11.38
C LYS A 147 9.70 7.92 11.05
N THR A 148 9.35 7.84 9.77
CA THR A 148 8.01 7.44 9.34
C THR A 148 7.80 5.94 9.43
N TYR A 149 6.56 5.52 9.69
CA TYR A 149 6.18 4.11 9.57
C TYR A 149 6.43 3.59 8.16
N ASN A 150 6.18 4.40 7.14
CA ASN A 150 6.35 4.01 5.73
C ASN A 150 7.78 3.54 5.45
N TYR A 151 8.78 4.29 5.95
CA TYR A 151 10.18 3.88 5.85
C TYR A 151 10.47 2.63 6.67
N TYR A 152 9.97 2.57 7.91
CA TYR A 152 10.13 1.41 8.79
C TYR A 152 9.57 0.13 8.16
N ALA A 153 8.39 0.20 7.55
CA ALA A 153 7.72 -0.91 6.89
C ALA A 153 8.57 -1.44 5.73
N VAL A 154 9.16 -0.56 4.92
CA VAL A 154 10.06 -0.93 3.83
C VAL A 154 11.35 -1.54 4.35
N GLU A 155 12.03 -0.90 5.31
CA GLU A 155 13.32 -1.37 5.85
C GLU A 155 13.18 -2.73 6.58
N SER A 156 12.03 -2.96 7.21
CA SER A 156 11.73 -4.19 7.94
C SER A 156 11.18 -5.31 7.03
N GLY A 157 10.86 -5.00 5.77
CA GLY A 157 10.24 -5.94 4.84
C GLY A 157 8.80 -6.29 5.23
N LEU A 158 8.03 -5.33 5.73
CA LEU A 158 6.59 -5.46 6.02
C LEU A 158 5.72 -5.06 4.83
N ALA A 159 6.25 -4.27 3.90
CA ALA A 159 5.49 -3.78 2.75
C ALA A 159 6.32 -3.82 1.45
N TYR A 160 5.61 -3.95 0.34
CA TYR A 160 6.14 -3.64 -0.98
C TYR A 160 6.18 -2.13 -1.17
N LEU A 161 7.00 -1.65 -2.12
CA LEU A 161 6.93 -0.26 -2.56
C LEU A 161 5.82 -0.09 -3.60
N GLY A 162 4.94 0.88 -3.40
CA GLY A 162 3.84 1.23 -4.30
C GLY A 162 3.87 2.72 -4.65
N PHE A 163 4.59 3.08 -5.71
CA PHE A 163 4.69 4.48 -6.14
C PHE A 163 3.61 4.82 -7.17
N TYR A 164 3.09 6.05 -7.09
CA TYR A 164 2.24 6.63 -8.12
C TYR A 164 2.93 7.78 -8.85
N SER A 165 2.68 7.89 -10.15
CA SER A 165 3.38 8.79 -11.05
C SER A 165 3.28 10.25 -10.59
N GLY A 166 4.43 10.87 -10.33
CA GLY A 166 4.52 12.28 -9.94
C GLY A 166 4.16 12.57 -8.48
N GLY A 167 3.79 11.56 -7.70
CA GLY A 167 3.37 11.69 -6.29
C GLY A 167 4.52 11.82 -5.29
N LEU A 168 5.78 11.61 -5.70
CA LEU A 168 6.93 11.70 -4.81
C LEU A 168 8.10 12.48 -5.42
N ALA A 169 8.82 13.21 -4.57
CA ALA A 169 10.11 13.77 -4.90
C ALA A 169 11.13 12.65 -5.21
N LEU A 170 12.06 12.91 -6.13
CA LEU A 170 13.06 11.94 -6.56
C LEU A 170 13.91 11.43 -5.38
N GLU A 171 14.33 12.33 -4.49
CA GLU A 171 15.13 11.98 -3.31
C GLU A 171 14.41 11.00 -2.37
N THR A 172 13.11 11.23 -2.10
CA THR A 172 12.29 10.33 -1.27
C THR A 172 12.21 8.94 -1.91
N LYS A 173 11.95 8.87 -3.21
CA LYS A 173 11.88 7.61 -3.97
C LYS A 173 13.20 6.85 -3.93
N THR A 174 14.32 7.53 -4.18
CA THR A 174 15.66 6.93 -4.13
C THR A 174 15.97 6.35 -2.76
N ASN A 175 15.62 7.07 -1.68
CA ASN A 175 15.83 6.60 -0.31
C ASN A 175 14.98 5.35 0.02
N LEU A 176 13.72 5.32 -0.42
CA LEU A 176 12.83 4.17 -0.24
C LEU A 176 13.30 2.96 -1.05
N ILE A 177 13.68 3.14 -2.32
CA ILE A 177 14.23 2.07 -3.16
C ILE A 177 15.52 1.51 -2.55
N ALA A 178 16.39 2.35 -1.99
CA ALA A 178 17.60 1.89 -1.31
C ALA A 178 17.27 1.04 -0.07
N ALA A 179 16.30 1.46 0.75
CA ALA A 179 15.84 0.70 1.92
C ALA A 179 15.23 -0.65 1.50
N TYR A 180 14.39 -0.65 0.46
CA TYR A 180 13.80 -1.84 -0.14
C TYR A 180 14.88 -2.83 -0.59
N LYS A 181 15.86 -2.38 -1.40
CA LYS A 181 16.94 -3.25 -1.89
C LYS A 181 17.71 -3.89 -0.74
N LYS A 182 18.01 -3.12 0.31
CA LYS A 182 18.67 -3.64 1.52
C LYS A 182 17.81 -4.70 2.22
N ALA A 183 16.51 -4.45 2.40
CA ALA A 183 15.59 -5.40 3.01
C ALA A 183 15.45 -6.70 2.19
N LYS A 184 15.39 -6.58 0.86
CA LYS A 184 15.32 -7.70 -0.07
C LYS A 184 16.60 -8.54 -0.05
N THR A 185 17.77 -7.92 -0.16
CA THR A 185 19.07 -8.62 -0.08
C THR A 185 19.23 -9.33 1.28
N ALA A 186 18.79 -8.70 2.37
CA ALA A 186 18.82 -9.30 3.70
C ALA A 186 17.69 -10.30 3.97
N ARG A 187 16.81 -10.58 2.99
CA ARG A 187 15.63 -11.45 3.11
C ARG A 187 14.82 -11.14 4.37
N ARG A 188 14.47 -9.87 4.59
CA ARG A 188 13.64 -9.45 5.73
C ARG A 188 12.15 -9.60 5.42
N GLY A 189 11.36 -9.99 6.42
CA GLY A 189 9.90 -10.11 6.32
C GLY A 189 9.43 -10.81 5.05
N ILE A 190 8.59 -10.13 4.26
CA ILE A 190 7.98 -10.61 3.01
C ILE A 190 9.01 -11.09 1.98
N TRP A 191 10.23 -10.51 1.97
CA TRP A 191 11.27 -10.84 0.99
C TRP A 191 11.85 -12.25 1.14
N LYS A 192 11.52 -12.95 2.24
CA LYS A 192 11.85 -14.37 2.39
C LYS A 192 11.04 -15.26 1.46
N LEU A 193 9.85 -14.81 1.09
CA LEU A 193 8.79 -15.62 0.49
C LEU A 193 8.27 -15.05 -0.82
N ASP A 194 8.51 -13.76 -1.09
CA ASP A 194 8.09 -13.07 -2.30
C ASP A 194 8.36 -13.91 -3.57
N LYS A 195 7.28 -14.20 -4.30
CA LYS A 195 7.27 -14.92 -5.57
C LYS A 195 6.86 -14.03 -6.75
N THR A 196 6.74 -12.72 -6.56
CA THR A 196 6.26 -11.79 -7.61
C THR A 196 6.92 -11.99 -8.97
N GLY A 197 8.22 -12.25 -9.01
CA GLY A 197 8.94 -12.44 -10.27
C GLY A 197 8.50 -13.69 -11.05
N GLN A 198 8.07 -14.76 -10.37
CA GLN A 198 7.61 -16.00 -10.99
C GLN A 198 6.79 -16.84 -9.99
N PHE A 199 5.54 -17.12 -10.35
CA PHE A 199 4.58 -17.87 -9.54
C PHE A 199 3.59 -18.65 -10.42
N SER A 200 2.76 -19.49 -9.82
CA SER A 200 1.72 -20.24 -10.52
C SER A 200 0.36 -19.94 -9.92
N VAL A 201 -0.68 -19.83 -10.75
CA VAL A 201 -2.07 -19.63 -10.35
C VAL A 201 -2.98 -20.45 -11.24
N THR A 202 -3.76 -21.32 -10.62
CA THR A 202 -4.87 -22.04 -11.23
C THR A 202 -6.16 -21.67 -10.54
N THR A 203 -6.14 -21.57 -9.20
CA THR A 203 -7.28 -21.20 -8.37
C THR A 203 -6.86 -20.17 -7.32
N LEU A 204 -7.81 -19.68 -6.53
CA LEU A 204 -7.53 -18.73 -5.46
C LEU A 204 -6.62 -19.32 -4.37
N ASP A 205 -6.68 -20.63 -4.14
CA ASP A 205 -5.88 -21.30 -3.10
C ASP A 205 -4.37 -21.19 -3.36
N ASP A 206 -3.97 -21.08 -4.63
CA ASP A 206 -2.56 -20.89 -5.03
C ASP A 206 -1.98 -19.54 -4.57
N LEU A 207 -2.84 -18.61 -4.15
CA LEU A 207 -2.50 -17.28 -3.63
C LEU A 207 -2.98 -17.05 -2.19
N GLY A 208 -3.66 -18.04 -1.60
CA GLY A 208 -4.27 -17.96 -0.28
C GLY A 208 -3.26 -17.95 0.87
N PRO A 209 -3.70 -17.60 2.10
CA PRO A 209 -2.80 -17.34 3.22
C PRO A 209 -2.05 -18.55 3.77
N GLU A 210 -2.58 -19.77 3.58
CA GLU A 210 -2.01 -20.98 4.18
C GLU A 210 -0.82 -21.53 3.39
N GLN A 211 -0.96 -21.65 2.06
CA GLN A 211 0.03 -22.31 1.20
C GLN A 211 0.31 -21.54 -0.10
N GLY A 212 -0.34 -20.40 -0.30
CA GLY A 212 -0.26 -19.64 -1.53
C GLY A 212 1.06 -18.89 -1.71
N SER A 213 1.27 -18.43 -2.93
CA SER A 213 2.39 -17.57 -3.29
C SER A 213 2.14 -16.15 -2.82
N LEU A 214 3.04 -15.63 -1.96
CA LEU A 214 3.07 -14.22 -1.63
C LEU A 214 3.57 -13.42 -2.85
N ILE A 215 2.74 -12.52 -3.36
CA ILE A 215 3.08 -11.69 -4.52
C ILE A 215 2.73 -10.22 -4.27
N TYR A 216 3.20 -9.36 -5.16
CA TYR A 216 2.93 -7.93 -5.11
C TYR A 216 1.42 -7.66 -5.07
N PRO A 217 0.90 -6.84 -4.12
CA PRO A 217 -0.54 -6.78 -3.82
C PRO A 217 -1.39 -6.40 -5.02
N LYS A 218 -0.92 -5.47 -5.85
CA LYS A 218 -1.61 -5.09 -7.09
C LYS A 218 -1.76 -6.24 -8.08
N ILE A 219 -0.78 -7.14 -8.18
CA ILE A 219 -0.85 -8.33 -9.04
C ILE A 219 -1.82 -9.35 -8.44
N PHE A 220 -1.79 -9.54 -7.12
CA PHE A 220 -2.77 -10.36 -6.44
C PHE A 220 -4.21 -9.88 -6.71
N ARG A 221 -4.47 -8.57 -6.56
CA ARG A 221 -5.79 -7.99 -6.86
C ARG A 221 -6.25 -8.33 -8.28
N ARG A 222 -5.35 -8.24 -9.27
CA ARG A 222 -5.64 -8.62 -10.67
C ARG A 222 -5.89 -10.11 -10.84
N CYS A 223 -5.14 -10.97 -10.17
CA CYS A 223 -5.39 -12.42 -10.20
C CYS A 223 -6.76 -12.75 -9.60
N VAL A 224 -7.13 -12.14 -8.47
CA VAL A 224 -8.44 -12.33 -7.83
C VAL A 224 -9.57 -11.89 -8.76
N ASP A 225 -9.44 -10.73 -9.39
CA ASP A 225 -10.45 -10.22 -10.33
C ASP A 225 -10.57 -11.10 -11.58
N ALA A 226 -9.43 -11.53 -12.14
CA ALA A 226 -9.38 -12.44 -13.28
C ALA A 226 -9.98 -13.81 -12.96
N LEU A 227 -9.66 -14.40 -11.79
CA LEU A 227 -10.24 -15.68 -11.36
C LEU A 227 -11.76 -15.58 -11.22
N LYS A 228 -12.28 -14.49 -10.64
CA LYS A 228 -13.72 -14.25 -10.56
C LYS A 228 -14.36 -14.14 -11.94
N TRP A 229 -13.71 -13.42 -12.85
CA TRP A 229 -14.16 -13.30 -14.24
C TRP A 229 -14.16 -14.65 -14.96
N ALA A 230 -13.16 -15.50 -14.70
CA ALA A 230 -13.02 -16.84 -15.27
C ALA A 230 -13.93 -17.91 -14.65
N GLY A 231 -14.68 -17.58 -13.58
CA GLY A 231 -15.56 -18.54 -12.90
C GLY A 231 -14.88 -19.36 -11.79
N GLY A 232 -13.71 -18.93 -11.32
CA GLY A 232 -13.04 -19.44 -10.12
C GLY A 232 -11.75 -20.23 -10.39
N ALA A 233 -11.48 -20.58 -11.65
CA ALA A 233 -10.26 -21.25 -12.06
C ALA A 233 -9.77 -20.71 -13.41
N PHE A 234 -8.45 -20.67 -13.60
CA PHE A 234 -7.86 -20.37 -14.90
C PHE A 234 -7.86 -21.61 -15.78
N GLU A 235 -8.27 -21.40 -17.03
CA GLU A 235 -8.28 -22.38 -18.10
C GLU A 235 -7.72 -21.71 -19.37
N PRO A 236 -7.24 -22.47 -20.37
CA PRO A 236 -6.78 -21.87 -21.62
C PRO A 236 -7.84 -20.96 -22.26
N GLY A 237 -7.52 -19.68 -22.50
CA GLY A 237 -8.45 -18.68 -23.03
C GLY A 237 -9.30 -17.96 -21.97
N MET A 238 -9.14 -18.30 -20.69
CA MET A 238 -9.81 -17.71 -19.54
C MET A 238 -8.82 -17.54 -18.38
N ASP A 239 -7.72 -16.83 -18.62
CA ASP A 239 -6.69 -16.56 -17.62
C ASP A 239 -6.40 -15.06 -17.42
N LEU A 240 -5.30 -14.73 -16.73
CA LEU A 240 -4.96 -13.34 -16.42
C LEU A 240 -4.61 -12.54 -17.68
N ASP A 241 -3.89 -13.10 -18.64
CA ASP A 241 -3.56 -12.39 -19.89
C ASP A 241 -4.83 -12.10 -20.69
N ASP A 242 -5.71 -13.09 -20.83
CA ASP A 242 -7.02 -12.93 -21.48
C ASP A 242 -7.89 -11.88 -20.77
N PHE A 243 -7.89 -11.89 -19.44
CA PHE A 243 -8.61 -10.91 -18.63
C PHE A 243 -8.13 -9.48 -18.89
N LEU A 244 -6.82 -9.24 -18.91
CA LEU A 244 -6.25 -7.92 -19.15
C LEU A 244 -6.53 -7.44 -20.58
N ALA A 245 -6.50 -8.34 -21.57
CA ALA A 245 -6.86 -8.04 -22.95
C ALA A 245 -8.35 -7.66 -23.09
N GLN A 246 -9.25 -8.38 -22.42
CA GLN A 246 -10.70 -8.13 -22.48
C GLN A 246 -11.16 -6.99 -21.57
N LYS A 247 -10.39 -6.65 -20.54
CA LYS A 247 -10.65 -5.54 -19.60
C LYS A 247 -9.47 -4.57 -19.59
N PRO A 248 -9.28 -3.74 -20.63
CA PRO A 248 -8.18 -2.79 -20.70
C PRO A 248 -8.17 -1.72 -19.59
N SER A 249 -9.28 -1.56 -18.85
CA SER A 249 -9.31 -0.73 -17.65
C SER A 249 -8.56 -1.35 -16.49
N GLU A 250 -8.42 -2.68 -16.43
CA GLU A 250 -7.67 -3.43 -15.40
C GLU A 250 -6.20 -3.65 -15.76
N ASP A 251 -5.85 -3.46 -17.03
CA ASP A 251 -4.47 -3.42 -17.49
C ASP A 251 -3.74 -2.16 -17.02
N ASP A 252 -3.03 -2.35 -15.93
CA ASP A 252 -2.43 -1.28 -15.15
C ASP A 252 -1.26 -0.62 -15.86
N LYS A 253 -1.33 0.70 -15.99
CA LYS A 253 -0.25 1.50 -16.57
C LYS A 253 0.79 1.85 -15.52
N PHE A 254 2.05 1.81 -15.91
CA PHE A 254 3.15 2.28 -15.07
C PHE A 254 4.29 2.86 -15.90
N ILE A 255 5.18 3.59 -15.22
CA ILE A 255 6.39 4.18 -15.77
C ILE A 255 7.59 3.42 -15.22
N VAL A 256 8.40 2.85 -16.11
CA VAL A 256 9.69 2.25 -15.81
C VAL A 256 10.78 3.30 -16.04
N HIS A 257 11.67 3.47 -15.06
CA HIS A 257 12.84 4.33 -15.19
C HIS A 257 14.04 3.51 -15.68
N THR A 258 14.64 3.92 -16.79
CA THR A 258 15.81 3.26 -17.37
C THR A 258 17.12 3.86 -16.83
N ALA A 259 18.23 3.16 -17.05
CA ALA A 259 19.56 3.56 -16.58
C ALA A 259 20.04 4.94 -17.08
N HIS A 260 19.40 5.51 -18.11
CA HIS A 260 19.76 6.80 -18.73
C HIS A 260 18.66 7.86 -18.56
N GLU A 261 17.94 7.84 -17.44
CA GLU A 261 16.82 8.75 -17.14
C GLU A 261 15.63 8.66 -18.11
N GLY A 262 15.63 7.65 -18.99
CA GLY A 262 14.52 7.37 -19.89
C GLY A 262 13.31 6.89 -19.09
N ARG A 263 12.13 7.32 -19.53
CA ARG A 263 10.85 6.90 -18.95
C ARG A 263 10.07 6.14 -20.00
N ILE A 264 9.85 4.86 -19.75
CA ILE A 264 9.04 4.02 -20.63
C ILE A 264 7.67 3.86 -19.97
N LYS A 265 6.62 4.26 -20.68
CA LYS A 265 5.25 3.92 -20.31
C LYS A 265 5.00 2.48 -20.75
N SER A 266 4.53 1.67 -19.84
CA SER A 266 4.20 0.26 -20.07
C SER A 266 2.90 -0.10 -19.37
N ARG A 267 2.42 -1.29 -19.67
CA ARG A 267 1.20 -1.90 -19.16
C ARG A 267 1.55 -3.19 -18.43
N LEU A 268 0.61 -3.70 -17.63
CA LEU A 268 0.84 -4.96 -16.93
C LEU A 268 0.95 -6.11 -17.92
N SER A 269 0.08 -6.15 -18.94
CA SER A 269 0.15 -7.14 -20.01
C SER A 269 1.50 -7.13 -20.74
N ASP A 270 2.14 -5.96 -20.90
CA ASP A 270 3.44 -5.85 -21.58
C ASP A 270 4.62 -6.39 -20.75
N ALA A 271 4.45 -6.49 -19.42
CA ALA A 271 5.49 -6.93 -18.50
C ALA A 271 5.22 -8.31 -17.89
N LEU A 272 4.14 -8.95 -18.35
CA LEU A 272 3.67 -10.25 -17.89
C LEU A 272 3.87 -11.27 -19.01
N GLU A 273 4.48 -12.39 -18.68
CA GLU A 273 4.47 -13.60 -19.52
C GLU A 273 3.66 -14.65 -18.80
N GLN A 274 2.64 -15.20 -19.47
CA GLN A 274 1.88 -16.33 -18.98
C GLN A 274 2.00 -17.53 -19.92
N VAL A 275 2.37 -18.67 -19.34
CA VAL A 275 2.42 -19.96 -20.04
C VAL A 275 1.73 -20.99 -19.15
N ASN A 276 0.57 -21.46 -19.61
CA ASN A 276 -0.36 -22.25 -18.78
C ASN A 276 -0.69 -21.50 -17.48
N ASN A 277 -0.53 -22.15 -16.34
CA ASN A 277 -0.76 -21.55 -15.02
C ASN A 277 0.46 -20.80 -14.47
N GLN A 278 1.58 -20.72 -15.19
CA GLN A 278 2.79 -20.05 -14.73
C GLN A 278 2.81 -18.61 -15.23
N ILE A 279 2.98 -17.67 -14.30
CA ILE A 279 3.07 -16.24 -14.56
C ILE A 279 4.47 -15.77 -14.18
N LYS A 280 5.07 -14.94 -15.04
CA LYS A 280 6.36 -14.29 -14.81
C LYS A 280 6.21 -12.79 -15.02
N ILE A 281 6.67 -12.01 -14.04
CA ILE A 281 6.70 -10.55 -14.12
C ILE A 281 8.13 -10.12 -14.43
N GLN A 282 8.33 -9.47 -15.57
CA GLN A 282 9.66 -9.15 -16.10
C GLN A 282 10.27 -7.88 -15.51
N VAL A 283 9.50 -7.11 -14.76
CA VAL A 283 9.92 -5.84 -14.16
C VAL A 283 9.87 -5.91 -12.64
N ASP A 284 10.79 -5.21 -11.96
CA ASP A 284 10.70 -5.03 -10.51
C ASP A 284 9.67 -3.95 -10.17
N LEU A 285 8.44 -4.38 -9.87
CA LEU A 285 7.31 -3.50 -9.53
C LEU A 285 7.58 -2.58 -8.33
N ASN A 286 8.57 -2.87 -7.49
CA ASN A 286 8.99 -1.99 -6.39
C ASN A 286 9.78 -0.76 -6.86
N THR A 287 10.04 -0.65 -8.16
CA THR A 287 10.85 0.44 -8.76
C THR A 287 10.09 1.22 -9.83
N VAL A 288 8.85 0.83 -10.13
CA VAL A 288 8.01 1.51 -11.13
C VAL A 288 7.08 2.52 -10.47
N GLU A 289 6.56 3.46 -11.25
CA GLU A 289 5.49 4.36 -10.84
C GLU A 289 4.18 4.01 -11.55
N PHE A 290 3.18 3.55 -10.82
CA PHE A 290 1.84 3.33 -11.35
C PHE A 290 1.17 4.64 -11.75
N VAL A 291 0.48 4.64 -12.87
CA VAL A 291 -0.34 5.79 -13.29
C VAL A 291 -1.72 5.60 -12.70
N SER A 292 -2.17 6.55 -11.87
CA SER A 292 -3.53 6.54 -11.33
C SER A 292 -4.56 6.55 -12.47
N LYS A 293 -5.66 5.80 -12.29
CA LYS A 293 -6.81 5.83 -13.18
C LYS A 293 -7.55 7.16 -13.06
#